data_AF-A0A2A5CC78-F1
#
_entry.id   AF-A0A2A5CC78-F1
#
_cell.length_a   1.000
_cell.length_b   1.000
_cell.length_c   1.000
_cell.angle_alpha   90.00
_cell.angle_beta   90.00
_cell.angle_gamma   90.00
#
_symmetry.space_group_name_H-M   'P 1'
#
loop_
_entity.id
_entity.type
_entity.pdbx_description
1 polymer ?
#
loop_
_entity_poly.entity_id
_entity_poly.type
_entity_poly.pdbx_seq_one_letter_code
_entity_poly.pdbx_strand_id
1 'polypeptide(L)'
;MALKQNVNNTIRRSWWNRLLPVSIRHNARLIFGSVFALIVTGVLVGTFQIRPIVFASANVLDISNVTFNVAGNQDFFDTSVPHRLELAINDIEYQQMVRDFQVLGEKSWVLADATIDGVYIPSVGIRLKGNSTLFSLGGDGPMGMQARFGGLGEMMPGMEEMADNLVGGASFENPSSLPLLLSFNEFFPGRAFQGYPELAIRPANEGSSSMNEALALQLIADSGQVSQDFSWVEFSINDSASATRLVIENPNQQYAYRINQGRGVLYKSTSDNEFEYKGEDLTNYVDDFDQLNAIGNMDMAPVINFLRWIDSATDEVFDAELAERLDIPSFANYVITQDLLGNFDDMAGPGRNFLFWYSLETSKFTVITWDMNLALIGNNPMAAMMGGGPPPGMGGPGMAPPGNGGGFTPPPGMTPPPGMPFPMPEGDEFNMLDMFANMRDMIPGMPTIGNQLKDRFVASEFFSAEIDIAREELSTLWTVDYTNRVIDRLSLAIPPSANLNSEQIALDIEQLKQNISAMLR
;
A
#
# COMPACT_ATOMS: atom_id res chain seq x y z
N MET A 1 -47.65 26.04 96.70
CA MET A 1 -46.48 25.22 97.08
C MET A 1 -45.56 25.18 95.87
N ALA A 2 -44.32 25.63 96.05
CA ALA A 2 -43.36 25.88 94.98
C ALA A 2 -42.76 24.58 94.43
N LEU A 3 -42.37 24.59 93.14
CA LEU A 3 -41.24 23.80 92.63
C LEU A 3 -40.64 24.52 91.42
N LYS A 4 -39.42 25.04 91.62
CA LYS A 4 -38.56 25.67 90.60
C LYS A 4 -38.10 24.61 89.59
N GLN A 5 -38.18 24.92 88.30
CA GLN A 5 -37.38 24.25 87.26
C GLN A 5 -36.36 25.22 86.69
N ASN A 6 -35.08 24.90 86.88
CA ASN A 6 -33.95 25.50 86.18
C ASN A 6 -33.91 24.95 84.75
N VAL A 7 -33.96 25.82 83.74
CA VAL A 7 -33.62 25.47 82.36
C VAL A 7 -32.31 26.17 82.00
N ASN A 8 -31.24 25.38 81.94
CA ASN A 8 -29.94 25.78 81.40
C ASN A 8 -30.05 25.87 79.87
N ASN A 9 -29.97 27.09 79.32
CA ASN A 9 -29.83 27.33 77.89
C ASN A 9 -28.37 27.09 77.44
N THR A 10 -28.06 25.87 77.01
CA THR A 10 -26.83 25.60 76.23
C THR A 10 -27.03 26.00 74.77
N ILE A 11 -26.39 27.10 74.35
CA ILE A 11 -26.32 27.53 72.94
C ILE A 11 -25.54 26.47 72.14
N ARG A 12 -26.24 25.66 71.34
CA ARG A 12 -25.61 24.73 70.39
C ARG A 12 -24.91 25.53 69.28
N ARG A 13 -23.58 25.67 69.36
CA ARG A 13 -22.79 26.21 68.25
C ARG A 13 -22.80 25.22 67.08
N SER A 14 -23.17 25.72 65.90
CA SER A 14 -23.26 24.97 64.63
C SER A 14 -22.03 24.10 64.35
N TRP A 15 -22.25 22.87 63.88
CA TRP A 15 -21.24 21.87 63.50
C TRP A 15 -20.20 22.42 62.50
N TRP A 16 -20.63 23.32 61.62
CA TRP A 16 -19.78 24.07 60.67
C TRP A 16 -18.66 24.85 61.36
N ASN A 17 -18.91 25.32 62.59
CA ASN A 17 -17.93 26.10 63.33
C ASN A 17 -16.88 25.26 64.07
N ARG A 18 -17.02 23.93 64.09
CA ARG A 18 -16.10 23.02 64.80
C ARG A 18 -15.12 22.30 63.89
N LEU A 19 -15.46 22.05 62.63
CA LEU A 19 -14.67 21.16 61.76
C LEU A 19 -13.89 21.85 60.65
N LEU A 20 -14.37 23.01 60.16
CA LEU A 20 -13.72 23.69 59.04
C LEU A 20 -12.82 24.82 59.53
N PRO A 21 -11.56 24.92 59.10
CA PRO A 21 -10.70 26.07 59.38
C PRO A 21 -11.36 27.42 59.03
N VAL A 22 -11.04 28.48 59.78
CA VAL A 22 -11.66 29.82 59.62
C VAL A 22 -11.40 30.42 58.22
N SER A 23 -10.26 30.08 57.61
CA SER A 23 -9.88 30.45 56.24
C SER A 23 -10.83 29.86 55.19
N ILE A 24 -11.29 28.63 55.39
CA ILE A 24 -12.25 27.97 54.49
C ILE A 24 -13.64 28.60 54.63
N ARG A 25 -14.03 28.99 55.86
CA ARG A 25 -15.34 29.63 56.10
C ARG A 25 -15.43 31.03 55.50
N HIS A 26 -14.37 31.83 55.60
CA HIS A 26 -14.32 33.16 54.99
C HIS A 26 -14.40 33.11 53.47
N ASN A 27 -13.77 32.09 52.86
CA ASN A 27 -13.74 31.93 51.42
C ASN A 27 -14.76 30.90 50.89
N ALA A 28 -15.69 30.42 51.73
CA ALA A 28 -16.59 29.32 51.38
C ALA A 28 -17.41 29.62 50.12
N ARG A 29 -17.85 30.88 49.94
CA ARG A 29 -18.58 31.30 48.74
C ARG A 29 -17.73 31.19 47.48
N LEU A 30 -16.45 31.53 47.56
CA LEU A 30 -15.52 31.42 46.43
C LEU A 30 -15.19 29.96 46.16
N ILE A 31 -14.87 29.17 47.20
CA ILE A 31 -14.52 27.76 47.04
C ILE A 31 -15.69 26.96 46.46
N PHE A 32 -16.88 27.04 47.08
CA PHE A 32 -18.05 26.33 46.57
C PHE A 32 -18.54 26.91 45.25
N GLY A 33 -18.41 28.22 45.03
CA GLY A 33 -18.72 28.87 43.76
C GLY A 33 -17.81 28.39 42.63
N SER A 34 -16.51 28.26 42.87
CA SER A 34 -15.53 27.75 41.90
C SER A 34 -15.72 26.27 41.63
N VAL A 35 -15.98 25.45 42.64
CA VAL A 35 -16.28 24.01 42.46
C VAL A 35 -17.59 23.83 41.68
N PHE A 36 -18.63 24.61 42.01
CA PHE A 36 -19.88 24.59 41.27
C PHE A 36 -19.70 25.05 39.82
N ALA A 37 -18.93 26.12 39.58
CA ALA A 37 -18.60 26.57 38.23
C ALA A 37 -17.83 25.50 37.45
N LEU A 38 -16.84 24.83 38.05
CA LEU A 38 -16.11 23.72 37.43
C LEU A 38 -17.03 22.55 37.07
N ILE A 39 -17.95 22.17 37.95
CA ILE A 39 -18.92 21.11 37.68
C ILE A 39 -19.87 21.53 36.55
N VAL A 40 -20.39 22.76 36.58
CA VAL A 40 -21.29 23.27 35.53
C VAL A 40 -20.56 23.35 34.19
N THR A 41 -19.33 23.86 34.15
CA THR A 41 -18.52 23.86 32.93
C THR A 41 -18.20 22.45 32.46
N GLY A 42 -17.84 21.54 33.36
CA GLY A 42 -17.58 20.14 33.01
C GLY A 42 -18.82 19.42 32.46
N VAL A 43 -20.01 19.67 32.99
CA VAL A 43 -21.27 19.08 32.50
C VAL A 43 -21.74 19.76 31.21
N LEU A 44 -21.64 21.08 31.11
CA LEU A 44 -22.09 21.82 29.93
C LEU A 44 -21.14 21.72 28.74
N VAL A 45 -19.83 21.62 28.98
CA VAL A 45 -18.79 21.56 27.92
C VAL A 45 -18.34 20.12 27.68
N GLY A 46 -18.39 19.24 28.68
CA GLY A 46 -17.98 17.84 28.53
C GLY A 46 -18.86 17.03 27.57
N THR A 47 -20.07 17.50 27.25
CA THR A 47 -20.93 16.91 26.21
C THR A 47 -20.65 17.48 24.81
N PHE A 48 -19.86 18.56 24.69
CA PHE A 48 -19.46 19.11 23.40
C PHE A 48 -18.13 18.50 22.99
N GLN A 49 -18.16 17.53 22.07
CA GLN A 49 -16.97 17.21 21.28
C GLN A 49 -16.64 18.42 20.39
N ILE A 50 -15.57 19.14 20.73
CA ILE A 50 -14.96 20.09 19.81
C ILE A 50 -14.23 19.25 18.77
N ARG A 51 -14.82 19.12 17.58
CA ARG A 51 -14.17 18.51 16.41
C ARG A 51 -13.57 19.64 15.58
N PRO A 52 -12.26 19.92 15.69
CA PRO A 52 -11.64 20.91 14.82
C PRO A 52 -11.60 20.35 13.41
N ILE A 53 -12.52 20.79 12.55
CA ILE A 53 -12.41 20.57 11.11
C ILE A 53 -11.44 21.64 10.61
N VAL A 54 -10.26 21.22 10.16
CA VAL A 54 -9.31 22.13 9.52
C VAL A 54 -9.82 22.38 8.11
N PHE A 55 -10.24 23.62 7.83
CA PHE A 55 -10.55 24.04 6.47
C PHE A 55 -9.31 24.74 5.90
N ALA A 56 -8.69 24.13 4.90
CA ALA A 56 -7.62 24.76 4.14
C ALA A 56 -8.13 26.03 3.43
N SER A 57 -7.35 27.12 3.47
CA SER A 57 -7.51 28.19 2.49
C SER A 57 -7.08 27.66 1.11
N ALA A 58 -7.82 28.02 0.05
CA ALA A 58 -7.67 27.48 -1.30
C ALA A 58 -6.22 27.39 -1.83
N ASN A 59 -5.34 28.28 -1.39
CA ASN A 59 -3.96 28.35 -1.86
C ASN A 59 -3.03 27.25 -1.30
N VAL A 60 -3.41 26.48 -0.27
CA VAL A 60 -2.49 25.52 0.38
C VAL A 60 -2.46 24.16 -0.34
N LEU A 61 -3.50 23.86 -1.12
CA LEU A 61 -3.63 22.61 -1.87
C LEU A 61 -3.05 22.68 -3.29
N ASP A 62 -2.44 23.80 -3.67
CA ASP A 62 -1.84 24.01 -5.00
C ASP A 62 -0.33 24.31 -4.92
N ILE A 63 0.29 24.17 -3.73
CA ILE A 63 1.70 24.51 -3.55
C ILE A 63 2.56 23.29 -3.83
N SER A 64 3.20 23.27 -5.01
CA SER A 64 4.40 22.46 -5.21
C SER A 64 5.47 22.94 -4.24
N ASN A 65 5.98 22.03 -3.41
CA ASN A 65 7.08 22.33 -2.48
C ASN A 65 8.44 22.41 -3.20
N VAL A 66 8.48 22.27 -4.52
CA VAL A 66 9.71 22.33 -5.30
C VAL A 66 10.13 23.79 -5.48
N THR A 67 11.15 24.21 -4.74
CA THR A 67 11.76 25.55 -4.82
C THR A 67 13.06 25.56 -5.62
N PHE A 68 13.72 24.40 -5.75
CA PHE A 68 14.95 24.25 -6.50
C PHE A 68 14.87 23.00 -7.38
N ASN A 69 14.81 23.19 -8.69
CA ASN A 69 14.74 22.08 -9.63
C ASN A 69 16.09 21.88 -10.32
N VAL A 70 16.74 20.75 -10.07
CA VAL A 70 17.96 20.34 -10.77
C VAL A 70 17.58 19.90 -12.18
N ALA A 71 18.18 20.51 -13.19
CA ALA A 71 18.03 20.10 -14.57
C ALA A 71 18.87 18.85 -14.86
N GLY A 72 18.28 17.87 -15.56
CA GLY A 72 19.00 16.76 -16.17
C GLY A 72 19.60 17.13 -17.53
N ASN A 73 20.56 16.34 -18.01
CA ASN A 73 21.12 16.48 -19.36
C ASN A 73 20.16 15.96 -20.46
N GLN A 74 19.21 15.12 -20.06
CA GLN A 74 18.12 14.55 -20.87
C GLN A 74 16.93 14.29 -19.94
N ASP A 75 15.73 14.06 -20.48
CA ASP A 75 14.56 13.71 -19.68
C ASP A 75 14.76 12.33 -19.05
N PHE A 76 14.73 12.25 -17.71
CA PHE A 76 15.01 11.04 -16.94
C PHE A 76 14.00 9.93 -17.19
N PHE A 77 12.78 10.27 -17.60
CA PHE A 77 11.73 9.30 -17.91
C PHE A 77 11.55 9.08 -19.42
N ASP A 78 12.57 9.44 -20.23
CA ASP A 78 12.61 9.09 -21.65
C ASP A 78 12.83 7.59 -21.83
N THR A 79 11.73 6.86 -22.05
CA THR A 79 11.71 5.41 -22.29
C THR A 79 12.34 4.97 -23.62
N SER A 80 12.98 5.87 -24.38
CA SER A 80 13.71 5.54 -25.61
C SER A 80 15.22 5.44 -25.44
N VAL A 81 15.77 5.80 -24.28
CA VAL A 81 17.21 5.81 -24.01
C VAL A 81 17.53 5.18 -22.65
N PRO A 82 18.68 4.49 -22.52
CA PRO A 82 19.15 4.04 -21.21
C PRO A 82 19.70 5.22 -20.40
N HIS A 83 19.50 5.16 -19.08
CA HIS A 83 20.03 6.13 -18.13
C HIS A 83 21.13 5.51 -17.26
N ARG A 84 21.89 6.36 -16.56
CA ARG A 84 22.90 5.95 -15.59
C ARG A 84 22.65 6.67 -14.26
N LEU A 85 22.61 5.91 -13.18
CA LEU A 85 22.46 6.43 -11.81
C LEU A 85 23.55 5.84 -10.92
N GLU A 86 24.41 6.70 -10.40
CA GLU A 86 25.50 6.32 -9.50
C GLU A 86 25.27 7.00 -8.15
N LEU A 87 25.36 6.24 -7.05
CA LEU A 87 25.31 6.79 -5.70
C LEU A 87 26.66 6.62 -5.00
N ALA A 88 27.09 7.68 -4.32
CA ALA A 88 28.24 7.64 -3.43
C ALA A 88 27.76 7.76 -1.98
N ILE A 89 27.99 6.72 -1.20
CA ILE A 89 27.60 6.62 0.22
C ILE A 89 28.86 6.36 1.02
N ASN A 90 29.12 7.15 2.05
CA ASN A 90 30.25 6.88 2.93
C ASN A 90 29.98 5.67 3.84
N ASP A 91 31.05 5.01 4.31
CA ASP A 91 30.93 3.79 5.13
C ASP A 91 30.13 3.99 6.43
N ILE A 92 30.18 5.18 7.03
CA ILE A 92 29.48 5.46 8.29
C ILE A 92 27.96 5.46 8.05
N GLU A 93 27.52 6.19 7.04
CA GLU A 93 26.12 6.30 6.60
C GLU A 93 25.60 4.93 6.15
N TYR A 94 26.37 4.20 5.35
CA TYR A 94 25.98 2.86 4.91
C TYR A 94 25.81 1.89 6.08
N GLN A 95 26.79 1.84 7.00
CA GLN A 95 26.71 0.98 8.18
C GLN A 95 25.60 1.42 9.15
N GLN A 96 25.24 2.70 9.18
CA GLN A 96 24.08 3.16 9.92
C GLN A 96 22.79 2.61 9.31
N MET A 97 22.59 2.75 7.99
CA MET A 97 21.41 2.20 7.30
C MET A 97 21.25 0.69 7.56
N VAL A 98 22.35 -0.07 7.47
CA VAL A 98 22.34 -1.52 7.75
C VAL A 98 21.94 -1.81 9.19
N ARG A 99 22.57 -1.13 10.17
CA ARG A 99 22.27 -1.34 11.60
C ARG A 99 20.85 -0.95 11.96
N ASP A 100 20.39 0.22 11.51
CA ASP A 100 19.04 0.72 11.81
C ASP A 100 18.00 -0.28 11.32
N PHE A 101 18.20 -0.87 10.13
CA PHE A 101 17.31 -1.91 9.62
C PHE A 101 17.43 -3.23 10.39
N GLN A 102 18.63 -3.79 10.53
CA GLN A 102 18.82 -5.13 11.10
C GLN A 102 18.59 -5.18 12.62
N VAL A 103 18.83 -4.09 13.33
CA VAL A 103 18.77 -4.03 14.80
C VAL A 103 17.49 -3.36 15.27
N LEU A 104 17.05 -2.28 14.61
CA LEU A 104 15.88 -1.51 15.04
C LEU A 104 14.63 -1.80 14.19
N GLY A 105 14.77 -2.45 13.03
CA GLY A 105 13.70 -2.59 12.06
C GLY A 105 13.35 -1.29 11.35
N GLU A 106 14.20 -0.25 11.46
CA GLU A 106 13.95 1.09 10.97
C GLU A 106 14.54 1.29 9.56
N LYS A 107 13.81 2.01 8.70
CA LYS A 107 14.24 2.35 7.34
C LYS A 107 14.73 3.81 7.31
N SER A 108 15.80 4.07 8.05
CA SER A 108 16.37 5.42 8.24
C SER A 108 16.89 6.02 6.94
N TRP A 109 16.75 7.34 6.83
CA TRP A 109 17.42 8.13 5.80
C TRP A 109 18.90 8.31 6.14
N VAL A 110 19.77 8.09 5.15
CA VAL A 110 21.21 8.33 5.27
C VAL A 110 21.70 9.20 4.12
N LEU A 111 22.78 9.95 4.38
CA LEU A 111 23.31 10.95 3.46
C LEU A 111 24.15 10.28 2.35
N ALA A 112 23.90 10.69 1.10
CA ALA A 112 24.66 10.25 -0.07
C ALA A 112 24.81 11.40 -1.07
N ASP A 113 25.60 11.16 -2.12
CA ASP A 113 25.59 11.97 -3.34
C ASP A 113 25.08 11.12 -4.50
N ALA A 114 24.42 11.74 -5.47
CA ALA A 114 23.95 11.08 -6.69
C ALA A 114 24.59 11.70 -7.94
N THR A 115 24.86 10.87 -8.95
CA THR A 115 25.16 11.31 -10.31
C THR A 115 24.17 10.67 -11.26
N ILE A 116 23.38 11.48 -11.96
CA ILE A 116 22.36 11.02 -12.92
C ILE A 116 22.75 11.54 -14.30
N ASP A 117 23.06 10.64 -15.23
CA ASP A 117 23.49 10.98 -16.59
C ASP A 117 24.61 12.04 -16.64
N GLY A 118 25.54 11.97 -15.69
CA GLY A 118 26.65 12.91 -15.53
C GLY A 118 26.32 14.20 -14.78
N VAL A 119 25.07 14.40 -14.34
CA VAL A 119 24.68 15.51 -13.45
C VAL A 119 24.92 15.11 -12.00
N TYR A 120 25.91 15.75 -11.36
CA TYR A 120 26.22 15.55 -9.96
C TYR A 120 25.27 16.34 -9.04
N ILE A 121 24.71 15.66 -8.04
CA ILE A 121 23.71 16.16 -7.09
C ILE A 121 24.18 15.79 -5.68
N PRO A 122 24.73 16.74 -4.92
CA PRO A 122 25.26 16.46 -3.60
C PRO A 122 24.15 16.37 -2.55
N SER A 123 24.41 15.66 -1.44
CA SER A 123 23.55 15.66 -0.24
C SER A 123 22.11 15.19 -0.52
N VAL A 124 21.96 14.10 -1.26
CA VAL A 124 20.68 13.40 -1.40
C VAL A 124 20.47 12.47 -0.20
N GLY A 125 19.22 12.15 0.08
CA GLY A 125 18.86 11.14 1.07
C GLY A 125 18.57 9.80 0.39
N ILE A 126 18.99 8.71 1.01
CA ILE A 126 18.63 7.36 0.59
C ILE A 126 18.11 6.57 1.78
N ARG A 127 17.13 5.69 1.54
CA ARG A 127 16.67 4.71 2.53
C ARG A 127 16.20 3.43 1.87
N LEU A 128 16.13 2.34 2.63
CA LEU A 128 15.50 1.10 2.17
C LEU A 128 14.01 1.32 1.89
N LYS A 129 13.49 0.69 0.82
CA LYS A 129 12.09 0.76 0.43
C LYS A 129 11.51 -0.64 0.20
N GLY A 130 10.21 -0.77 0.52
CA GLY A 130 9.44 -2.01 0.36
C GLY A 130 9.27 -2.77 1.67
N ASN A 131 8.33 -3.71 1.69
CA ASN A 131 8.08 -4.58 2.85
C ASN A 131 8.58 -5.98 2.54
N SER A 132 7.93 -6.66 1.58
CA SER A 132 8.29 -8.00 1.14
C SER A 132 9.69 -8.06 0.54
N THR A 133 10.09 -7.06 -0.23
CA THR A 133 11.41 -6.99 -0.89
C THR A 133 12.59 -6.82 0.08
N LEU A 134 12.32 -6.59 1.37
CA LEU A 134 13.33 -6.47 2.41
C LEU A 134 13.41 -7.73 3.29
N PHE A 135 12.55 -8.74 3.08
CA PHE A 135 12.54 -9.94 3.93
C PHE A 135 13.86 -10.71 3.90
N SER A 136 14.56 -10.71 2.76
CA SER A 136 15.90 -11.32 2.62
C SER A 136 16.98 -10.62 3.45
N LEU A 137 16.79 -9.33 3.78
CA LEU A 137 17.76 -8.51 4.52
C LEU A 137 17.61 -8.58 6.04
N GLY A 138 16.44 -9.03 6.53
CA GLY A 138 16.00 -8.93 7.93
C GLY A 138 16.65 -9.91 8.92
N GLY A 139 17.67 -10.67 8.51
CA GLY A 139 18.42 -11.56 9.40
C GLY A 139 17.77 -12.91 9.71
N ASP A 140 16.47 -13.08 9.45
CA ASP A 140 15.77 -14.37 9.60
C ASP A 140 15.81 -15.25 8.33
N GLY A 141 16.27 -14.72 7.19
CA GLY A 141 16.41 -15.47 5.93
C GLY A 141 15.16 -16.29 5.55
N PRO A 142 15.32 -17.42 4.83
CA PRO A 142 14.23 -18.34 4.50
C PRO A 142 13.48 -18.88 5.73
N MET A 143 14.11 -18.87 6.91
CA MET A 143 13.53 -19.31 8.19
C MET A 143 12.48 -18.33 8.74
N GLY A 144 12.64 -17.02 8.50
CA GLY A 144 11.63 -16.01 8.83
C GLY A 144 10.39 -16.12 7.95
N MET A 145 10.60 -16.52 6.69
CA MET A 145 9.51 -16.88 5.78
C MET A 145 8.82 -18.16 6.24
N GLN A 146 9.56 -19.18 6.70
CA GLN A 146 9.00 -20.41 7.26
C GLN A 146 8.21 -20.19 8.56
N ALA A 147 8.62 -19.24 9.40
CA ALA A 147 7.88 -18.85 10.60
C ALA A 147 6.59 -18.07 10.28
N ARG A 148 6.62 -17.20 9.25
CA ARG A 148 5.47 -16.39 8.82
C ARG A 148 4.45 -17.17 7.98
N PHE A 149 4.88 -18.17 7.22
CA PHE A 149 4.01 -19.08 6.45
C PHE A 149 3.69 -20.39 7.20
N GLY A 150 3.70 -20.37 8.53
CA GLY A 150 3.05 -21.39 9.34
C GLY A 150 3.81 -22.72 9.50
N GLY A 151 5.15 -22.73 9.48
CA GLY A 151 5.94 -23.86 9.97
C GLY A 151 5.69 -25.19 9.28
N LEU A 152 5.23 -25.19 8.03
CA LEU A 152 5.14 -26.40 7.22
C LEU A 152 6.57 -26.88 6.93
N GLY A 153 6.85 -28.14 7.30
CA GLY A 153 8.17 -28.74 7.25
C GLY A 153 8.80 -28.74 5.85
N GLU A 154 10.13 -28.86 5.84
CA GLU A 154 11.03 -29.05 4.69
C GLU A 154 10.51 -28.46 3.37
N MET A 155 10.95 -27.23 3.06
CA MET A 155 10.62 -26.55 1.80
C MET A 155 10.83 -27.50 0.62
N MET A 156 9.79 -27.67 -0.21
CA MET A 156 9.89 -28.50 -1.41
C MET A 156 10.96 -27.92 -2.36
N PRO A 157 11.72 -28.77 -3.08
CA PRO A 157 12.66 -28.32 -4.10
C PRO A 157 11.96 -27.42 -5.14
N GLY A 158 12.50 -26.22 -5.39
CA GLY A 158 11.96 -25.22 -6.32
C GLY A 158 11.25 -24.03 -5.66
N MET A 159 10.95 -24.10 -4.35
CA MET A 159 10.35 -22.98 -3.61
C MET A 159 11.36 -21.89 -3.23
N GLU A 160 12.65 -22.22 -3.22
CA GLU A 160 13.77 -21.33 -2.88
C GLU A 160 14.08 -20.36 -4.05
N GLU A 161 14.13 -20.87 -5.29
CA GLU A 161 14.22 -20.06 -6.52
C GLU A 161 12.97 -19.20 -6.72
N MET A 162 11.81 -19.70 -6.30
CA MET A 162 10.55 -18.95 -6.31
C MET A 162 10.53 -17.84 -5.25
N ALA A 163 11.07 -18.09 -4.06
CA ALA A 163 11.21 -17.08 -3.01
C ALA A 163 12.20 -15.97 -3.43
N ASP A 164 13.31 -16.31 -4.08
CA ASP A 164 14.30 -15.31 -4.55
C ASP A 164 13.72 -14.39 -5.64
N ASN A 165 12.91 -14.96 -6.56
CA ASN A 165 12.16 -14.19 -7.56
C ASN A 165 11.02 -13.32 -6.97
N LEU A 166 10.47 -13.69 -5.81
CA LEU A 166 9.38 -12.96 -5.13
C LEU A 166 9.88 -11.92 -4.11
N VAL A 167 11.05 -12.15 -3.52
CA VAL A 167 11.64 -11.33 -2.44
C VAL A 167 12.76 -10.43 -2.96
N GLY A 168 13.29 -10.72 -4.15
CA GLY A 168 14.38 -9.98 -4.78
C GLY A 168 15.73 -10.37 -4.18
N GLY A 169 16.76 -10.42 -5.02
CA GLY A 169 18.14 -10.80 -4.66
C GLY A 169 18.90 -9.71 -3.87
N ALA A 170 18.19 -8.95 -3.04
CA ALA A 170 18.75 -7.85 -2.27
C ALA A 170 19.73 -8.37 -1.21
N SER A 171 20.92 -7.76 -1.16
CA SER A 171 21.98 -8.09 -0.21
C SER A 171 22.76 -6.83 0.20
N PHE A 172 23.10 -6.73 1.48
CA PHE A 172 24.00 -5.68 1.97
C PHE A 172 25.45 -5.88 1.51
N GLU A 173 25.82 -7.08 1.05
CA GLU A 173 27.14 -7.31 0.45
C GLU A 173 27.21 -6.80 -0.99
N ASN A 174 26.05 -6.65 -1.65
CA ASN A 174 25.92 -6.05 -2.97
C ASN A 174 24.95 -4.85 -2.91
N PRO A 175 25.40 -3.66 -2.49
CA PRO A 175 24.52 -2.51 -2.28
C PRO A 175 23.68 -2.11 -3.50
N SER A 176 24.19 -2.32 -4.73
CA SER A 176 23.44 -2.09 -5.99
C SER A 176 22.21 -2.99 -6.15
N SER A 177 22.06 -4.05 -5.35
CA SER A 177 20.88 -4.93 -5.33
C SER A 177 19.76 -4.42 -4.44
N LEU A 178 20.02 -3.50 -3.51
CA LEU A 178 19.06 -3.05 -2.51
C LEU A 178 17.87 -2.29 -3.14
N PRO A 179 16.63 -2.53 -2.70
CA PRO A 179 15.50 -1.67 -3.04
C PRO A 179 15.55 -0.36 -2.23
N LEU A 180 15.53 0.77 -2.93
CA LEU A 180 15.85 2.07 -2.33
C LEU A 180 14.79 3.12 -2.69
N LEU A 181 14.61 4.07 -1.79
CA LEU A 181 14.02 5.36 -2.10
C LEU A 181 15.14 6.41 -2.10
N LEU A 182 15.31 7.09 -3.22
CA LEU A 182 16.20 8.24 -3.36
C LEU A 182 15.37 9.52 -3.19
N SER A 183 15.74 10.37 -2.24
CA SER A 183 15.15 11.68 -2.03
C SER A 183 16.16 12.79 -2.34
N PHE A 184 15.75 13.75 -3.16
CA PHE A 184 16.54 14.95 -3.41
C PHE A 184 16.28 16.03 -2.36
N ASN A 185 15.20 15.93 -1.58
CA ASN A 185 14.76 16.96 -0.64
C ASN A 185 15.03 16.65 0.84
N GLU A 186 15.38 15.41 1.20
CA GLU A 186 15.57 14.98 2.58
C GLU A 186 16.60 15.85 3.32
N PHE A 187 17.79 16.01 2.75
CA PHE A 187 18.88 16.83 3.30
C PHE A 187 19.02 18.19 2.60
N PHE A 188 18.13 18.50 1.66
CA PHE A 188 18.03 19.81 1.00
C PHE A 188 16.56 20.16 0.72
N PRO A 189 15.83 20.71 1.69
CA PRO A 189 14.40 20.96 1.55
C PRO A 189 14.05 21.75 0.29
N GLY A 190 13.02 21.29 -0.41
CA GLY A 190 12.50 21.91 -1.63
C GLY A 190 13.28 21.62 -2.91
N ARG A 191 14.31 20.75 -2.87
CA ARG A 191 14.98 20.29 -4.10
C ARG A 191 14.24 19.16 -4.79
N ALA A 192 14.21 19.19 -6.11
CA ALA A 192 13.80 18.09 -6.97
C ALA A 192 14.79 17.90 -8.11
N PHE A 193 14.78 16.72 -8.72
CA PHE A 193 15.44 16.46 -10.00
C PHE A 193 14.36 16.37 -11.08
N GLN A 194 14.41 17.28 -12.05
CA GLN A 194 13.39 17.39 -13.12
C GLN A 194 11.93 17.43 -12.62
N GLY A 195 11.72 18.02 -11.44
CA GLY A 195 10.42 18.14 -10.79
C GLY A 195 10.08 16.98 -9.86
N TYR A 196 10.84 15.89 -9.85
CA TYR A 196 10.66 14.74 -8.97
C TYR A 196 11.47 14.91 -7.68
N PRO A 197 10.83 15.06 -6.51
CA PRO A 197 11.56 15.18 -5.24
C PRO A 197 12.10 13.83 -4.76
N GLU A 198 11.53 12.72 -5.24
CA GLU A 198 11.92 11.37 -4.86
C GLU A 198 11.75 10.40 -6.04
N LEU A 199 12.58 9.37 -6.06
CA LEU A 199 12.56 8.27 -7.03
C LEU A 199 12.63 6.93 -6.29
N ALA A 200 11.78 5.99 -6.67
CA ALA A 200 11.80 4.63 -6.14
C ALA A 200 12.63 3.73 -7.06
N ILE A 201 13.68 3.13 -6.52
CA ILE A 201 14.59 2.23 -7.24
C ILE A 201 14.16 0.79 -6.90
N ARG A 202 13.42 0.15 -7.81
CA ARG A 202 12.91 -1.23 -7.67
C ARG A 202 14.05 -2.23 -7.56
N PRO A 203 13.98 -3.29 -6.72
CA PRO A 203 15.08 -4.23 -6.45
C PRO A 203 15.72 -4.81 -7.73
N ALA A 204 16.96 -5.27 -7.61
CA ALA A 204 17.61 -6.01 -8.68
C ALA A 204 17.10 -7.45 -8.60
N ASN A 205 16.60 -7.96 -9.71
CA ASN A 205 16.19 -9.33 -9.84
C ASN A 205 17.17 -10.02 -10.79
N GLU A 206 17.71 -11.16 -10.37
CA GLU A 206 18.58 -11.96 -11.23
C GLU A 206 17.82 -12.40 -12.48
N GLY A 207 18.39 -12.16 -13.66
CA GLY A 207 17.77 -12.54 -14.93
C GLY A 207 16.52 -11.76 -15.35
N SER A 208 16.08 -10.74 -14.61
CA SER A 208 14.92 -9.93 -14.96
C SER A 208 15.22 -8.44 -15.05
N SER A 209 14.66 -7.79 -16.07
CA SER A 209 14.71 -6.34 -16.29
C SER A 209 13.56 -5.56 -15.62
N SER A 210 12.67 -6.26 -14.91
CA SER A 210 11.38 -5.70 -14.43
C SER A 210 10.50 -5.13 -15.55
N MET A 211 10.67 -5.62 -16.79
CA MET A 211 9.86 -5.20 -17.95
C MET A 211 8.36 -5.44 -17.74
N ASN A 212 7.98 -6.42 -16.93
CA ASN A 212 6.58 -6.70 -16.62
C ASN A 212 5.90 -5.49 -15.93
N GLU A 213 6.56 -4.86 -14.96
CA GLU A 213 6.05 -3.67 -14.27
C GLU A 213 5.99 -2.47 -15.22
N ALA A 214 7.08 -2.22 -15.95
CA ALA A 214 7.17 -1.12 -16.89
C ALA A 214 6.10 -1.20 -18.00
N LEU A 215 5.87 -2.41 -18.54
CA LEU A 215 4.81 -2.66 -19.48
C LEU A 215 3.44 -2.39 -18.86
N ALA A 216 3.16 -2.91 -17.66
CA ALA A 216 1.89 -2.67 -16.98
C ALA A 216 1.62 -1.17 -16.77
N LEU A 217 2.61 -0.41 -16.30
CA LEU A 217 2.52 1.04 -16.14
C LEU A 217 2.26 1.76 -17.47
N GLN A 218 2.92 1.33 -18.55
CA GLN A 218 2.69 1.89 -19.87
C GLN A 218 1.28 1.60 -20.39
N LEU A 219 0.78 0.36 -20.22
CA LEU A 219 -0.57 -0.02 -20.65
C LEU A 219 -1.65 0.75 -19.88
N ILE A 220 -1.45 0.98 -18.58
CA ILE A 220 -2.30 1.85 -17.74
C ILE A 220 -2.31 3.28 -18.32
N ALA A 221 -1.14 3.85 -18.59
CA ALA A 221 -1.03 5.20 -19.16
C ALA A 221 -1.72 5.30 -20.53
N ASP A 222 -1.53 4.30 -21.39
CA ASP A 222 -2.12 4.26 -22.74
C ASP A 222 -3.64 4.13 -22.72
N SER A 223 -4.22 3.56 -21.65
CA SER A 223 -5.66 3.51 -21.41
C SER A 223 -6.26 4.83 -20.88
N GLY A 224 -5.42 5.82 -20.57
CA GLY A 224 -5.84 7.10 -19.99
C GLY A 224 -6.03 7.06 -18.46
N GLN A 225 -5.77 5.92 -17.82
CA GLN A 225 -5.73 5.83 -16.36
C GLN A 225 -4.48 6.53 -15.81
N VAL A 226 -4.55 6.96 -14.55
CA VAL A 226 -3.39 7.54 -13.85
C VAL A 226 -2.34 6.45 -13.65
N SER A 227 -1.14 6.69 -14.16
CA SER A 227 0.01 5.80 -14.04
C SER A 227 1.18 6.48 -13.30
N GLN A 228 2.34 5.85 -13.31
CA GLN A 228 3.60 6.38 -12.80
C GLN A 228 4.64 6.44 -13.92
N ASP A 229 5.44 7.51 -13.92
CA ASP A 229 6.58 7.60 -14.83
C ASP A 229 7.68 6.61 -14.44
N PHE A 230 8.39 6.05 -15.42
CA PHE A 230 9.43 5.05 -15.19
C PHE A 230 10.56 5.11 -16.22
N SER A 231 11.73 4.60 -15.84
CA SER A 231 12.94 4.52 -16.68
C SER A 231 13.82 3.37 -16.24
N TRP A 232 14.70 2.90 -17.11
CA TRP A 232 15.77 1.97 -16.73
C TRP A 232 17.09 2.69 -16.55
N VAL A 233 17.80 2.32 -15.49
CA VAL A 233 19.13 2.82 -15.20
C VAL A 233 20.13 1.66 -15.14
N GLU A 234 21.36 1.92 -15.60
CA GLU A 234 22.53 1.21 -15.09
C GLU A 234 22.87 1.85 -13.74
N PHE A 235 22.59 1.10 -12.67
CA PHE A 235 22.70 1.56 -11.29
C PHE A 235 24.00 1.07 -10.66
N SER A 236 24.66 1.92 -9.87
CA SER A 236 25.74 1.47 -8.99
C SER A 236 25.80 2.27 -7.70
N ILE A 237 26.33 1.63 -6.66
CA ILE A 237 26.66 2.28 -5.39
C ILE A 237 28.14 2.08 -5.11
N ASN A 238 28.87 3.18 -4.90
CA ASN A 238 30.32 3.16 -4.67
C ASN A 238 31.03 2.30 -5.75
N ASP A 239 31.92 1.39 -5.33
CA ASP A 239 32.67 0.49 -6.23
C ASP A 239 31.98 -0.86 -6.46
N SER A 240 30.69 -1.00 -6.12
CA SER A 240 29.96 -2.26 -6.33
C SER A 240 29.62 -2.49 -7.81
N ALA A 241 29.39 -3.75 -8.17
CA ALA A 241 29.01 -4.11 -9.54
C ALA A 241 27.71 -3.39 -9.95
N SER A 242 27.62 -2.96 -11.21
CA SER A 242 26.42 -2.29 -11.70
C SER A 242 25.27 -3.27 -11.87
N ALA A 243 24.05 -2.77 -11.65
CA ALA A 243 22.83 -3.53 -11.84
C ALA A 243 21.86 -2.78 -12.76
N THR A 244 21.13 -3.51 -13.60
CA THR A 244 20.03 -2.96 -14.39
C THR A 244 18.82 -2.83 -13.47
N ARG A 245 18.28 -1.61 -13.36
CA ARG A 245 17.21 -1.30 -12.40
C ARG A 245 16.09 -0.52 -13.07
N LEU A 246 14.85 -0.89 -12.75
CA LEU A 246 13.70 -0.04 -13.01
C LEU A 246 13.62 1.05 -11.91
N VAL A 247 13.54 2.30 -12.33
CA VAL A 247 13.29 3.44 -11.46
C VAL A 247 11.93 4.01 -11.80
N ILE A 248 11.07 4.16 -10.79
CA ILE A 248 9.73 4.70 -10.96
C ILE A 248 9.54 5.96 -10.12
N GLU A 249 8.61 6.79 -10.55
CA GLU A 249 8.08 7.88 -9.76
C GLU A 249 7.48 7.36 -8.44
N ASN A 250 7.92 7.93 -7.30
CA ASN A 250 7.36 7.59 -6.01
C ASN A 250 6.13 8.47 -5.69
N PRO A 251 4.98 7.88 -5.29
CA PRO A 251 3.85 8.63 -4.75
C PRO A 251 4.26 9.40 -3.50
N ASN A 252 4.15 10.72 -3.60
CA ASN A 252 4.38 11.69 -2.54
C ASN A 252 3.50 12.92 -2.78
N GLN A 253 3.74 13.99 -2.03
CA GLN A 253 2.99 15.23 -2.19
C GLN A 253 3.05 15.78 -3.62
N GLN A 254 4.21 15.69 -4.29
CA GLN A 254 4.35 16.22 -5.65
C GLN A 254 3.65 15.35 -6.68
N TYR A 255 3.63 14.03 -6.49
CA TYR A 255 2.83 13.12 -7.30
C TYR A 255 1.34 13.50 -7.26
N ALA A 256 0.80 13.81 -6.08
CA ALA A 256 -0.59 14.23 -5.93
C ALA A 256 -0.96 15.47 -6.77
N TYR A 257 0.01 16.34 -7.07
CA TYR A 257 -0.18 17.46 -8.01
C TYR A 257 -0.04 17.03 -9.47
N ARG A 258 0.93 16.16 -9.78
CA ARG A 258 1.22 15.72 -11.16
C ARG A 258 0.16 14.82 -11.76
N ILE A 259 -0.54 14.01 -10.96
CA ILE A 259 -1.66 13.19 -11.46
C ILE A 259 -2.81 14.03 -12.03
N ASN A 260 -2.80 15.34 -11.78
CA ASN A 260 -3.66 16.33 -12.41
C ASN A 260 -5.16 16.00 -12.30
N GLN A 261 -5.58 15.45 -11.15
CA GLN A 261 -6.95 15.07 -10.84
C GLN A 261 -7.79 16.22 -10.24
N GLY A 262 -7.38 17.47 -10.52
CA GLY A 262 -7.95 18.68 -9.92
C GLY A 262 -7.56 18.84 -8.45
N ARG A 263 -8.41 19.52 -7.67
CA ARG A 263 -8.16 19.73 -6.24
C ARG A 263 -8.61 18.53 -5.42
N GLY A 264 -7.68 17.93 -4.66
CA GLY A 264 -7.99 16.76 -3.86
C GLY A 264 -6.94 16.37 -2.83
N VAL A 265 -7.23 15.31 -2.11
CA VAL A 265 -6.34 14.69 -1.13
C VAL A 265 -6.00 13.28 -1.60
N LEU A 266 -4.71 12.96 -1.66
CA LEU A 266 -4.23 11.64 -2.02
C LEU A 266 -3.82 10.87 -0.76
N TYR A 267 -4.45 9.73 -0.55
CA TYR A 267 -4.09 8.77 0.49
C TYR A 267 -3.43 7.57 -0.18
N LYS A 268 -2.37 7.03 0.41
CA LYS A 268 -1.74 5.80 -0.02
C LYS A 268 -2.04 4.71 0.99
N SER A 269 -2.50 3.56 0.53
CA SER A 269 -2.66 2.40 1.41
C SER A 269 -1.30 1.87 1.86
N THR A 270 -1.22 1.48 3.13
CA THR A 270 -0.14 0.65 3.66
C THR A 270 -0.49 -0.82 3.49
N SER A 271 0.49 -1.72 3.72
CA SER A 271 0.25 -3.16 3.74
C SER A 271 -0.57 -3.64 4.93
N ASP A 272 -0.70 -2.83 5.98
CA ASP A 272 -1.46 -3.18 7.19
C ASP A 272 -2.93 -2.77 7.08
N ASN A 273 -3.31 -2.13 5.96
CA ASN A 273 -4.66 -1.66 5.73
C ASN A 273 -5.65 -2.81 5.51
N GLU A 274 -6.55 -3.00 6.46
CA GLU A 274 -7.65 -3.97 6.36
C GLU A 274 -8.88 -3.40 5.62
N PHE A 275 -8.88 -2.10 5.33
CA PHE A 275 -10.00 -1.38 4.71
C PHE A 275 -11.30 -1.46 5.54
N GLU A 276 -11.18 -1.40 6.87
CA GLU A 276 -12.29 -1.54 7.82
C GLU A 276 -12.56 -0.24 8.60
N TYR A 277 -13.81 -0.07 9.05
CA TYR A 277 -14.17 1.04 9.92
C TYR A 277 -13.76 0.79 11.39
N LYS A 278 -12.81 1.58 11.88
CA LYS A 278 -12.23 1.51 13.24
C LYS A 278 -12.76 2.60 14.19
N GLY A 279 -13.89 3.21 13.88
CA GLY A 279 -14.50 4.30 14.66
C GLY A 279 -14.13 5.70 14.19
N GLU A 280 -14.54 6.72 14.95
CA GLU A 280 -14.36 8.13 14.56
C GLU A 280 -12.98 8.71 14.94
N ASP A 281 -12.14 7.95 15.64
CA ASP A 281 -10.82 8.40 16.06
C ASP A 281 -9.82 8.29 14.89
N LEU A 282 -9.35 9.44 14.41
CA LEU A 282 -8.41 9.55 13.28
C LEU A 282 -7.12 8.76 13.54
N THR A 283 -6.70 8.62 14.80
CA THR A 283 -5.44 7.92 15.12
C THR A 283 -5.51 6.42 14.87
N ASN A 284 -6.70 5.85 14.74
CA ASN A 284 -6.86 4.41 14.48
C ASN A 284 -6.52 4.02 13.03
N TYR A 285 -6.31 5.00 12.15
CA TYR A 285 -6.11 4.82 10.71
C TYR A 285 -4.71 5.22 10.23
N VAL A 286 -3.83 5.67 11.13
CA VAL A 286 -2.48 6.12 10.76
C VAL A 286 -1.61 5.01 10.20
N ASP A 287 -1.89 3.77 10.61
CA ASP A 287 -1.20 2.58 10.11
C ASP A 287 -1.84 2.05 8.83
N ASP A 288 -3.03 2.51 8.43
CA ASP A 288 -3.75 2.05 7.22
C ASP A 288 -3.45 2.92 5.99
N PHE A 289 -3.27 4.23 6.20
CA PHE A 289 -3.10 5.18 5.12
C PHE A 289 -2.05 6.25 5.42
N ASP A 290 -1.14 6.44 4.47
CA ASP A 290 -0.28 7.61 4.39
C ASP A 290 -1.01 8.73 3.63
N GLN A 291 -1.34 9.85 4.29
CA GLN A 291 -1.82 11.04 3.61
C GLN A 291 -0.66 11.78 2.93
N LEU A 292 -0.65 11.84 1.61
CA LEU A 292 0.51 12.30 0.84
C LEU A 292 0.53 13.82 0.60
N ASN A 293 -0.63 14.48 0.54
CA ASN A 293 -0.74 15.94 0.40
C ASN A 293 -1.75 16.51 1.39
N ALA A 294 -1.90 17.84 1.42
CA ALA A 294 -2.82 18.52 2.33
C ALA A 294 -2.56 18.24 3.84
N ILE A 295 -1.37 17.73 4.19
CA ILE A 295 -1.01 17.40 5.57
C ILE A 295 -1.18 18.63 6.46
N GLY A 296 -1.88 18.47 7.58
CA GLY A 296 -2.20 19.56 8.52
C GLY A 296 -3.26 20.55 8.02
N ASN A 297 -3.81 20.35 6.82
CA ASN A 297 -4.83 21.21 6.21
C ASN A 297 -6.15 20.49 5.93
N MET A 298 -6.07 19.18 5.69
CA MET A 298 -7.18 18.23 5.62
C MET A 298 -6.82 17.03 6.50
N ASP A 299 -7.84 16.38 7.06
CA ASP A 299 -7.70 15.17 7.87
C ASP A 299 -8.25 13.94 7.14
N MET A 300 -8.16 12.78 7.79
CA MET A 300 -8.66 11.49 7.29
C MET A 300 -10.20 11.38 7.28
N ALA A 301 -10.96 12.43 7.64
CA ALA A 301 -12.42 12.34 7.74
C ALA A 301 -13.10 11.85 6.44
N PRO A 302 -12.66 12.21 5.21
CA PRO A 302 -13.25 11.65 3.99
C PRO A 302 -13.14 10.13 3.95
N VAL A 303 -11.97 9.58 4.29
CA VAL A 303 -11.73 8.12 4.31
C VAL A 303 -12.58 7.46 5.39
N ILE A 304 -12.59 8.02 6.61
CA ILE A 304 -13.39 7.48 7.71
C ILE A 304 -14.89 7.49 7.38
N ASN A 305 -15.39 8.57 6.77
CA ASN A 305 -16.79 8.65 6.36
C ASN A 305 -17.13 7.61 5.29
N PHE A 306 -16.21 7.35 4.35
CA PHE A 306 -16.38 6.31 3.35
C PHE A 306 -16.40 4.92 3.99
N LEU A 307 -15.43 4.62 4.87
CA LEU A 307 -15.34 3.35 5.59
C LEU A 307 -16.55 3.11 6.51
N ARG A 308 -17.04 4.15 7.19
CA ARG A 308 -18.26 4.03 8.00
C ARG A 308 -19.49 3.74 7.15
N TRP A 309 -19.57 4.36 5.97
CA TRP A 309 -20.67 4.12 5.04
C TRP A 309 -20.59 2.69 4.49
N ILE A 310 -19.43 2.21 4.04
CA ILE A 310 -19.30 0.87 3.48
C ILE A 310 -19.61 -0.22 4.52
N ASP A 311 -19.19 -0.02 5.78
CA ASP A 311 -19.45 -0.91 6.91
C ASP A 311 -20.95 -1.03 7.27
N SER A 312 -21.72 0.04 7.05
CA SER A 312 -23.15 0.10 7.42
C SER A 312 -24.12 -0.05 6.26
N ALA A 313 -23.67 0.10 5.02
CA ALA A 313 -24.50 -0.01 3.82
C ALA A 313 -24.88 -1.47 3.54
N THR A 314 -26.18 -1.76 3.43
CA THR A 314 -26.66 -3.01 2.81
C THR A 314 -26.32 -3.03 1.33
N ASP A 315 -26.44 -4.18 0.65
CA ASP A 315 -26.11 -4.27 -0.78
C ASP A 315 -27.02 -3.37 -1.62
N GLU A 316 -28.30 -3.24 -1.26
CA GLU A 316 -29.21 -2.32 -1.95
C GLU A 316 -28.82 -0.85 -1.76
N VAL A 317 -28.29 -0.48 -0.58
CA VAL A 317 -27.79 0.87 -0.31
C VAL A 317 -26.47 1.10 -1.05
N PHE A 318 -25.60 0.10 -1.08
CA PHE A 318 -24.32 0.15 -1.79
C PHE A 318 -24.54 0.41 -3.28
N ASP A 319 -25.40 -0.37 -3.93
CA ASP A 319 -25.73 -0.20 -5.36
C ASP A 319 -26.31 1.18 -5.66
N ALA A 320 -27.22 1.67 -4.79
CA ALA A 320 -27.89 2.94 -5.00
C ALA A 320 -26.98 4.16 -4.75
N GLU A 321 -26.05 4.07 -3.80
CA GLU A 321 -25.34 5.24 -3.26
C GLU A 321 -23.83 5.27 -3.53
N LEU A 322 -23.21 4.18 -4.01
CA LEU A 322 -21.76 4.14 -4.27
C LEU A 322 -21.34 5.22 -5.28
N ALA A 323 -22.14 5.43 -6.34
CA ALA A 323 -21.83 6.39 -7.39
C ALA A 323 -21.81 7.85 -6.91
N GLU A 324 -22.36 8.14 -5.73
CA GLU A 324 -22.28 9.47 -5.10
C GLU A 324 -20.92 9.69 -4.40
N ARG A 325 -20.19 8.61 -4.12
CA ARG A 325 -18.98 8.58 -3.29
C ARG A 325 -17.74 8.12 -4.03
N LEU A 326 -17.90 7.38 -5.12
CA LEU A 326 -16.82 6.81 -5.93
C LEU A 326 -17.07 7.09 -7.41
N ASP A 327 -15.99 7.36 -8.15
CA ASP A 327 -15.99 7.39 -9.60
C ASP A 327 -16.10 5.95 -10.16
N ILE A 328 -17.33 5.54 -10.51
CA ILE A 328 -17.63 4.16 -10.94
C ILE A 328 -16.87 3.75 -12.22
N PRO A 329 -16.87 4.55 -13.31
CA PRO A 329 -16.11 4.17 -14.51
C PRO A 329 -14.61 4.01 -14.24
N SER A 330 -14.02 4.90 -13.42
CA SER A 330 -12.61 4.79 -13.06
C SER A 330 -12.34 3.54 -12.22
N PHE A 331 -13.25 3.18 -11.31
CA PHE A 331 -13.11 1.98 -10.49
C PHE A 331 -13.30 0.68 -11.28
N ALA A 332 -14.24 0.64 -12.23
CA ALA A 332 -14.39 -0.49 -13.15
C ALA A 332 -13.12 -0.70 -13.98
N ASN A 333 -12.54 0.38 -14.51
CA ASN A 333 -11.26 0.33 -15.21
C ASN A 333 -10.11 -0.17 -14.32
N TYR A 334 -10.03 0.30 -13.07
CA TYR A 334 -9.06 -0.22 -12.10
C TYR A 334 -9.23 -1.74 -11.91
N VAL A 335 -10.43 -2.21 -11.58
CA VAL A 335 -10.70 -3.63 -11.32
C VAL A 335 -10.33 -4.50 -12.51
N ILE A 336 -10.77 -4.11 -13.71
CA ILE A 336 -10.48 -4.85 -14.94
C ILE A 336 -9.00 -4.79 -15.30
N THR A 337 -8.31 -3.68 -15.02
CA THR A 337 -6.86 -3.58 -15.21
C THR A 337 -6.12 -4.62 -14.37
N GLN A 338 -6.45 -4.74 -13.09
CA GLN A 338 -5.80 -5.72 -12.21
C GLN A 338 -6.07 -7.16 -12.69
N ASP A 339 -7.30 -7.43 -13.14
CA ASP A 339 -7.71 -8.74 -13.67
C ASP A 339 -6.99 -9.10 -14.98
N LEU A 340 -7.05 -8.24 -16.01
CA LEU A 340 -6.44 -8.50 -17.32
C LEU A 340 -4.92 -8.60 -17.25
N LEU A 341 -4.28 -7.85 -16.35
CA LEU A 341 -2.83 -7.89 -16.16
C LEU A 341 -2.41 -8.98 -15.14
N GLY A 342 -3.36 -9.73 -14.59
CA GLY A 342 -3.11 -10.82 -13.65
C GLY A 342 -2.40 -10.37 -12.37
N ASN A 343 -2.68 -9.16 -11.90
CA ASN A 343 -2.08 -8.63 -10.68
C ASN A 343 -2.88 -9.09 -9.45
N PHE A 344 -2.32 -10.07 -8.71
CA PHE A 344 -2.94 -10.59 -7.49
C PHE A 344 -2.65 -9.73 -6.26
N ASP A 345 -1.68 -8.81 -6.33
CA ASP A 345 -1.22 -8.00 -5.20
C ASP A 345 -1.80 -6.58 -5.21
N ASP A 346 -3.02 -6.43 -5.70
CA ASP A 346 -3.73 -5.15 -5.79
C ASP A 346 -4.34 -4.71 -4.44
N MET A 347 -5.40 -3.90 -4.42
CA MET A 347 -6.06 -3.49 -3.17
C MET A 347 -6.62 -4.66 -2.34
N ALA A 348 -6.98 -5.77 -2.97
CA ALA A 348 -7.48 -6.97 -2.31
C ALA A 348 -6.36 -7.98 -2.02
N GLY A 349 -5.16 -7.77 -2.57
CA GLY A 349 -4.00 -8.61 -2.34
C GLY A 349 -3.26 -8.31 -1.03
N PRO A 350 -2.29 -9.16 -0.66
CA PRO A 350 -1.52 -9.03 0.58
C PRO A 350 -0.81 -7.68 0.78
N GLY A 351 -0.35 -7.05 -0.31
CA GLY A 351 0.37 -5.78 -0.31
C GLY A 351 -0.54 -4.55 -0.19
N ARG A 352 -1.85 -4.72 -0.42
CA ARG A 352 -2.85 -3.64 -0.38
C ARG A 352 -2.46 -2.46 -1.28
N ASN A 353 -2.00 -2.75 -2.49
CA ASN A 353 -1.35 -1.74 -3.34
C ASN A 353 -2.35 -0.86 -4.10
N PHE A 354 -2.77 0.23 -3.47
CA PHE A 354 -3.56 1.27 -4.14
C PHE A 354 -3.35 2.65 -3.51
N LEU A 355 -3.71 3.67 -4.29
CA LEU A 355 -3.87 5.04 -3.83
C LEU A 355 -5.35 5.42 -3.92
N PHE A 356 -5.79 6.31 -3.04
CA PHE A 356 -7.18 6.74 -2.92
C PHE A 356 -7.23 8.27 -3.00
N TRP A 357 -7.68 8.77 -4.13
CA TRP A 357 -7.80 10.20 -4.39
C TRP A 357 -9.18 10.68 -4.00
N TYR A 358 -9.28 11.64 -3.09
CA TYR A 358 -10.53 12.33 -2.74
C TYR A 358 -10.61 13.69 -3.44
N SER A 359 -11.53 13.84 -4.39
CA SER A 359 -11.78 15.13 -5.06
C SER A 359 -12.58 16.07 -4.17
N LEU A 360 -12.09 17.29 -3.97
CA LEU A 360 -12.80 18.35 -3.27
C LEU A 360 -13.86 19.05 -4.15
N GLU A 361 -13.87 18.76 -5.44
CA GLU A 361 -14.82 19.34 -6.39
C GLU A 361 -16.08 18.49 -6.47
N THR A 362 -15.92 17.17 -6.53
CA THR A 362 -17.03 16.22 -6.66
C THR A 362 -17.38 15.53 -5.34
N SER A 363 -16.52 15.63 -4.32
CA SER A 363 -16.63 14.86 -3.07
C SER A 363 -16.62 13.34 -3.29
N LYS A 364 -16.03 12.88 -4.40
CA LYS A 364 -15.89 11.47 -4.75
C LYS A 364 -14.45 11.01 -4.63
N PHE A 365 -14.31 9.71 -4.40
CA PHE A 365 -13.06 9.01 -4.48
C PHE A 365 -12.78 8.46 -5.88
N THR A 366 -11.49 8.32 -6.19
CA THR A 366 -10.95 7.54 -7.31
C THR A 366 -9.87 6.61 -6.78
N VAL A 367 -9.91 5.33 -7.15
CA VAL A 367 -8.84 4.37 -6.84
C VAL A 367 -7.79 4.44 -7.95
N ILE A 368 -6.52 4.56 -7.58
CA ILE A 368 -5.39 4.67 -8.51
C ILE A 368 -4.44 3.51 -8.24
N THR A 369 -3.96 2.88 -9.31
CA THR A 369 -3.04 1.75 -9.27
C THR A 369 -1.70 2.11 -8.65
N TRP A 370 -1.17 1.19 -7.84
CA TRP A 370 0.18 1.23 -7.29
C TRP A 370 0.79 -0.18 -7.33
N ASP A 371 2.11 -0.25 -7.43
CA ASP A 371 2.91 -1.49 -7.34
C ASP A 371 2.49 -2.62 -8.31
N MET A 372 2.85 -2.46 -9.59
CA MET A 372 2.56 -3.45 -10.64
C MET A 372 3.68 -4.48 -10.83
N ASN A 373 4.58 -4.64 -9.86
CA ASN A 373 5.73 -5.54 -9.95
C ASN A 373 5.34 -7.02 -10.05
N LEU A 374 4.13 -7.38 -9.62
CA LEU A 374 3.57 -8.73 -9.70
C LEU A 374 2.56 -8.92 -10.83
N ALA A 375 2.38 -7.92 -11.68
CA ALA A 375 1.57 -8.04 -12.90
C ALA A 375 2.35 -8.74 -14.03
N LEU A 376 1.63 -9.41 -14.95
CA LEU A 376 2.16 -10.02 -16.18
C LEU A 376 3.26 -11.09 -15.98
N ILE A 377 3.41 -11.62 -14.77
CA ILE A 377 4.41 -12.64 -14.43
C ILE A 377 4.01 -14.06 -14.89
N GLY A 378 2.86 -14.22 -15.56
CA GLY A 378 2.37 -15.50 -16.08
C GLY A 378 1.82 -16.43 -14.99
N ASN A 379 1.92 -17.75 -15.19
CA ASN A 379 1.44 -18.76 -14.25
C ASN A 379 2.33 -18.80 -12.99
N ASN A 380 2.08 -17.90 -12.05
CA ASN A 380 2.69 -17.92 -10.73
C ASN A 380 1.90 -18.91 -9.83
N PRO A 381 2.52 -20.00 -9.32
CA PRO A 381 1.87 -20.92 -8.39
C PRO A 381 1.33 -20.22 -7.14
N MET A 382 1.94 -19.12 -6.70
CA MET A 382 1.45 -18.29 -5.59
C MET A 382 0.20 -17.53 -5.99
N ALA A 383 0.12 -16.97 -7.20
CA ALA A 383 -1.11 -16.34 -7.70
C ALA A 383 -2.24 -17.37 -7.82
N ALA A 384 -1.93 -18.57 -8.35
CA ALA A 384 -2.87 -19.69 -8.43
C ALA A 384 -3.29 -20.22 -7.05
N MET A 385 -2.38 -20.21 -6.06
CA MET A 385 -2.67 -20.61 -4.69
C MET A 385 -3.48 -19.55 -3.94
N MET A 386 -3.23 -18.26 -4.16
CA MET A 386 -3.85 -17.13 -3.45
C MET A 386 -5.19 -16.68 -4.04
N GLY A 387 -5.82 -17.51 -4.87
CA GLY A 387 -7.15 -17.22 -5.43
C GLY A 387 -7.13 -16.25 -6.62
N GLY A 388 -5.96 -15.96 -7.20
CA GLY A 388 -5.89 -15.48 -8.58
C GLY A 388 -6.48 -16.57 -9.47
N GLY A 389 -7.72 -16.37 -9.92
CA GLY A 389 -8.40 -17.32 -10.78
C GLY A 389 -7.54 -17.67 -12.01
N PRO A 390 -7.83 -18.79 -12.69
CA PRO A 390 -7.19 -19.08 -13.97
C PRO A 390 -7.37 -17.88 -14.92
N PRO A 391 -6.39 -17.59 -15.80
CA PRO A 391 -6.43 -16.42 -16.69
C PRO A 391 -7.77 -16.31 -17.45
N PRO A 392 -8.26 -15.08 -17.74
CA PRO A 392 -9.44 -14.87 -18.57
C PRO A 392 -9.26 -15.56 -19.92
N GLY A 393 -10.24 -16.37 -20.36
CA GLY A 393 -10.20 -17.11 -21.63
C GLY A 393 -10.37 -18.63 -21.52
N MET A 394 -10.28 -19.21 -20.32
CA MET A 394 -10.55 -20.64 -20.07
C MET A 394 -11.98 -20.94 -19.58
N GLY A 395 -12.82 -19.93 -19.39
CA GLY A 395 -14.23 -20.05 -18.98
C GLY A 395 -15.23 -20.07 -20.15
N GLY A 396 -15.04 -20.95 -21.14
CA GLY A 396 -16.04 -21.17 -22.19
C GLY A 396 -17.19 -22.06 -21.72
N PRO A 397 -18.45 -21.83 -22.14
CA PRO A 397 -19.57 -22.71 -21.80
C PRO A 397 -19.34 -24.09 -22.43
N GLY A 398 -18.79 -25.01 -21.64
CA GLY A 398 -18.38 -26.34 -22.10
C GLY A 398 -17.29 -27.01 -21.27
N MET A 399 -16.56 -26.29 -20.41
CA MET A 399 -15.67 -26.89 -19.42
C MET A 399 -16.41 -27.07 -18.11
N ALA A 400 -17.20 -28.13 -18.03
CA ALA A 400 -17.59 -28.67 -16.74
C ALA A 400 -16.31 -28.99 -15.94
N PRO A 401 -16.29 -28.77 -14.61
CA PRO A 401 -15.27 -29.35 -13.75
C PRO A 401 -15.19 -30.85 -14.06
N PRO A 402 -14.02 -31.52 -13.96
CA PRO A 402 -13.96 -32.96 -14.12
C PRO A 402 -14.96 -33.57 -13.15
N GLY A 403 -16.06 -34.10 -13.70
CA GLY A 403 -17.10 -34.73 -12.93
C GLY A 403 -16.50 -35.81 -12.07
N ASN A 404 -16.70 -35.67 -10.77
CA ASN A 404 -16.97 -36.73 -9.80
C ASN A 404 -16.48 -38.14 -10.23
N GLY A 405 -15.20 -38.46 -10.01
CA GLY A 405 -14.69 -39.76 -10.46
C GLY A 405 -13.23 -40.11 -10.21
N GLY A 406 -12.51 -39.43 -9.32
CA GLY A 406 -11.13 -39.79 -9.02
C GLY A 406 -10.68 -39.25 -7.67
N GLY A 407 -10.80 -40.07 -6.63
CA GLY A 407 -10.29 -39.72 -5.31
C GLY A 407 -8.79 -39.43 -5.37
N PHE A 408 -8.38 -38.29 -4.80
CA PHE A 408 -6.99 -38.00 -4.54
C PHE A 408 -6.42 -39.10 -3.63
N THR A 409 -5.50 -39.90 -4.15
CA THR A 409 -4.71 -40.82 -3.32
C THR A 409 -3.40 -40.10 -2.99
N PRO A 410 -3.15 -39.73 -1.72
CA PRO A 410 -1.88 -39.12 -1.35
C PRO A 410 -0.72 -40.09 -1.64
N PRO A 411 0.50 -39.56 -1.94
CA PRO A 411 1.67 -40.38 -2.17
C PRO A 411 1.93 -41.36 -1.01
N PRO A 412 2.48 -42.57 -1.27
CA PRO A 412 2.70 -43.55 -0.23
C PRO A 412 3.65 -43.00 0.86
N GLY A 413 3.12 -42.79 2.07
CA GLY A 413 3.93 -42.41 3.25
C GLY A 413 3.39 -41.25 4.09
N MET A 414 2.44 -40.46 3.58
CA MET A 414 1.77 -39.43 4.39
C MET A 414 0.57 -40.01 5.12
N THR A 415 0.71 -40.23 6.43
CA THR A 415 -0.45 -40.35 7.33
C THR A 415 -0.73 -38.97 7.93
N PRO A 416 -1.95 -38.41 7.78
CA PRO A 416 -2.27 -37.15 8.43
C PRO A 416 -2.25 -37.32 9.95
N PRO A 417 -1.86 -36.27 10.72
CA PRO A 417 -1.83 -36.32 12.17
C PRO A 417 -3.22 -36.69 12.73
N PRO A 418 -3.32 -37.57 13.74
CA PRO A 418 -4.61 -37.92 14.31
C PRO A 418 -5.23 -36.73 15.06
N GLY A 419 -6.41 -36.27 14.62
CA GLY A 419 -7.25 -35.35 15.40
C GLY A 419 -7.78 -34.10 14.71
N MET A 420 -7.51 -33.86 13.43
CA MET A 420 -8.14 -32.75 12.68
C MET A 420 -9.42 -33.22 11.98
N PRO A 421 -10.62 -32.79 12.43
CA PRO A 421 -11.81 -32.82 11.59
C PRO A 421 -11.71 -31.66 10.60
N PHE A 422 -11.34 -31.93 9.35
CA PHE A 422 -11.67 -31.01 8.25
C PHE A 422 -13.19 -31.08 8.05
N PRO A 423 -13.95 -29.99 8.25
CA PRO A 423 -15.31 -29.95 7.74
C PRO A 423 -15.17 -29.81 6.22
N MET A 424 -15.39 -30.89 5.49
CA MET A 424 -15.67 -30.83 4.05
C MET A 424 -17.18 -30.62 3.93
N PRO A 425 -17.69 -29.42 3.59
CA PRO A 425 -19.10 -29.30 3.23
C PRO A 425 -19.27 -29.96 1.85
N GLU A 426 -20.26 -30.82 1.72
CA GLU A 426 -20.67 -31.35 0.42
C GLU A 426 -21.43 -30.25 -0.34
N GLY A 427 -20.91 -29.80 -1.48
CA GLY A 427 -21.57 -28.85 -2.38
C GLY A 427 -20.62 -28.29 -3.46
N ASP A 428 -21.16 -27.99 -4.65
CA ASP A 428 -20.44 -27.63 -5.88
C ASP A 428 -19.85 -26.19 -5.92
N GLU A 429 -19.86 -25.44 -4.81
CA GLU A 429 -19.24 -24.11 -4.73
C GLU A 429 -18.09 -24.12 -3.73
N PHE A 430 -16.90 -24.48 -4.23
CA PHE A 430 -15.65 -24.33 -3.49
C PHE A 430 -15.07 -22.95 -3.76
N ASN A 431 -15.26 -21.99 -2.85
CA ASN A 431 -14.65 -20.68 -2.93
C ASN A 431 -13.30 -20.67 -2.19
N MET A 432 -12.21 -20.42 -2.91
CA MET A 432 -10.86 -20.30 -2.32
C MET A 432 -10.78 -19.14 -1.32
N LEU A 433 -11.54 -18.04 -1.50
CA LEU A 433 -11.62 -16.97 -0.51
C LEU A 433 -12.20 -17.47 0.83
N ASP A 434 -13.21 -18.33 0.80
CA ASP A 434 -13.79 -18.91 2.02
C ASP A 434 -12.79 -19.85 2.71
N MET A 435 -11.95 -20.55 1.94
CA MET A 435 -10.87 -21.36 2.51
C MET A 435 -9.80 -20.48 3.19
N PHE A 436 -9.39 -19.37 2.57
CA PHE A 436 -8.43 -18.41 3.17
C PHE A 436 -8.99 -17.71 4.41
N ALA A 437 -10.27 -17.31 4.37
CA ALA A 437 -10.97 -16.73 5.51
C ALA A 437 -11.07 -17.73 6.68
N ASN A 438 -11.29 -19.01 6.40
CA ASN A 438 -11.30 -20.06 7.44
C ASN A 438 -9.89 -20.43 7.93
N MET A 439 -8.85 -20.31 7.09
CA MET A 439 -7.46 -20.51 7.51
C MET A 439 -6.94 -19.37 8.40
N ARG A 440 -7.48 -18.15 8.27
CA ARG A 440 -7.23 -17.00 9.18
C ARG A 440 -7.47 -17.36 10.64
N ASP A 441 -8.59 -18.01 10.92
CA ASP A 441 -8.98 -18.39 12.29
C ASP A 441 -8.13 -19.54 12.85
N MET A 442 -7.45 -20.28 11.96
CA MET A 442 -6.64 -21.45 12.31
C MET A 442 -5.13 -21.17 12.37
N ILE A 443 -4.62 -20.18 11.62
CA ILE A 443 -3.19 -19.86 11.51
C ILE A 443 -2.98 -18.36 11.79
N PRO A 444 -2.58 -17.99 13.02
CA PRO A 444 -2.21 -16.62 13.35
C PRO A 444 -1.07 -16.12 12.45
N GLY A 445 -1.25 -14.98 11.78
CA GLY A 445 -0.22 -14.32 10.96
C GLY A 445 -0.35 -14.47 9.43
N MET A 446 -1.37 -15.18 8.93
CA MET A 446 -1.70 -15.17 7.49
C MET A 446 -2.19 -13.78 7.03
N PRO A 447 -1.75 -13.26 5.87
CA PRO A 447 -2.28 -12.02 5.31
C PRO A 447 -3.79 -12.13 5.06
N THR A 448 -4.53 -11.08 5.39
CA THR A 448 -5.93 -10.97 4.98
C THR A 448 -5.97 -10.72 3.47
N ILE A 449 -6.83 -11.45 2.76
CA ILE A 449 -7.12 -11.26 1.33
C ILE A 449 -8.55 -10.75 1.21
N GLY A 450 -8.85 -9.97 0.18
CA GLY A 450 -10.16 -9.40 -0.08
C GLY A 450 -10.23 -7.95 0.36
N ASN A 451 -11.12 -7.19 -0.28
CA ASN A 451 -11.35 -5.79 0.03
C ASN A 451 -12.84 -5.50 -0.14
N GLN A 452 -13.50 -5.06 0.93
CA GLN A 452 -14.96 -4.91 0.95
C GLN A 452 -15.51 -4.02 -0.18
N LEU A 453 -14.75 -3.02 -0.66
CA LEU A 453 -15.17 -2.21 -1.80
C LEU A 453 -15.12 -3.00 -3.10
N LYS A 454 -13.98 -3.64 -3.39
CA LYS A 454 -13.81 -4.42 -4.62
C LYS A 454 -14.74 -5.63 -4.66
N ASP A 455 -14.83 -6.37 -3.56
CA ASP A 455 -15.58 -7.62 -3.48
C ASP A 455 -17.07 -7.37 -3.70
N ARG A 456 -17.66 -6.36 -3.04
CA ARG A 456 -19.07 -5.99 -3.22
C ARG A 456 -19.35 -5.42 -4.61
N PHE A 457 -18.44 -4.62 -5.16
CA PHE A 457 -18.58 -4.04 -6.50
C PHE A 457 -18.61 -5.11 -7.59
N VAL A 458 -17.70 -6.10 -7.51
CA VAL A 458 -17.63 -7.21 -8.48
C VAL A 458 -18.81 -8.16 -8.34
N ALA A 459 -19.31 -8.38 -7.11
CA ALA A 459 -20.45 -9.25 -6.86
C ALA A 459 -21.81 -8.64 -7.25
N SER A 460 -21.88 -7.31 -7.40
CA SER A 460 -23.14 -6.61 -7.67
C SER A 460 -23.55 -6.71 -9.15
N GLU A 461 -24.75 -7.23 -9.39
CA GLU A 461 -25.38 -7.20 -10.72
C GLU A 461 -25.62 -5.76 -11.22
N PHE A 462 -25.73 -4.78 -10.32
CA PHE A 462 -25.96 -3.39 -10.69
C PHE A 462 -24.77 -2.78 -11.45
N PHE A 463 -23.55 -3.17 -11.09
CA PHE A 463 -22.31 -2.65 -11.70
C PHE A 463 -21.74 -3.55 -12.81
N SER A 464 -22.40 -4.66 -13.14
CA SER A 464 -21.90 -5.61 -14.13
C SER A 464 -21.73 -4.97 -15.51
N ALA A 465 -22.62 -4.04 -15.88
CA ALA A 465 -22.56 -3.34 -17.15
C ALA A 465 -21.31 -2.46 -17.27
N GLU A 466 -20.97 -1.70 -16.22
CA GLU A 466 -19.75 -0.88 -16.18
C GLU A 466 -18.48 -1.74 -16.18
N ILE A 467 -18.50 -2.90 -15.51
CA ILE A 467 -17.40 -3.87 -15.54
C ILE A 467 -17.22 -4.44 -16.96
N ASP A 468 -18.30 -4.81 -17.63
CA ASP A 468 -18.26 -5.33 -19.00
C ASP A 468 -17.77 -4.28 -20.00
N ILE A 469 -18.19 -3.02 -19.87
CA ILE A 469 -17.70 -1.90 -20.68
C ILE A 469 -16.19 -1.73 -20.50
N ALA A 470 -15.71 -1.65 -19.25
CA ALA A 470 -14.28 -1.52 -18.97
C ALA A 470 -13.49 -2.70 -19.55
N ARG A 471 -14.02 -3.93 -19.44
CA ARG A 471 -13.41 -5.12 -20.02
C ARG A 471 -13.32 -5.06 -21.53
N GLU A 472 -14.41 -4.66 -22.20
CA GLU A 472 -14.42 -4.53 -23.67
C GLU A 472 -13.44 -3.47 -24.14
N GLU A 473 -13.42 -2.29 -23.51
CA GLU A 473 -12.54 -1.18 -23.87
C GLU A 473 -11.06 -1.56 -23.70
N LEU A 474 -10.69 -2.09 -22.53
CA LEU A 474 -9.30 -2.45 -22.24
C LEU A 474 -8.83 -3.66 -23.06
N SER A 475 -9.68 -4.67 -23.29
CA SER A 475 -9.30 -5.83 -24.13
C SER A 475 -9.15 -5.44 -25.60
N THR A 476 -9.92 -4.46 -26.07
CA THR A 476 -9.78 -3.92 -27.44
C THR A 476 -8.48 -3.14 -27.61
N LEU A 477 -8.04 -2.43 -26.56
CA LEU A 477 -6.79 -1.67 -26.56
C LEU A 477 -5.57 -2.59 -26.41
N TRP A 478 -5.58 -3.48 -25.43
CA TRP A 478 -4.46 -4.32 -25.03
C TRP A 478 -4.45 -5.65 -25.80
N THR A 479 -4.34 -5.58 -27.11
CA THR A 479 -4.13 -6.78 -27.94
C THR A 479 -2.71 -7.33 -27.78
N VAL A 480 -2.52 -8.62 -28.04
CA VAL A 480 -1.17 -9.25 -28.08
C VAL A 480 -0.23 -8.51 -29.04
N ASP A 481 -0.74 -8.04 -30.18
CA ASP A 481 0.05 -7.31 -31.17
C ASP A 481 0.45 -5.91 -30.67
N TYR A 482 -0.48 -5.19 -30.02
CA TYR A 482 -0.18 -3.90 -29.42
C TYR A 482 0.84 -4.01 -28.27
N THR A 483 0.61 -4.91 -27.32
CA THR A 483 1.50 -5.15 -26.18
C THR A 483 2.90 -5.56 -26.64
N ASN A 484 3.03 -6.43 -27.65
CA ASN A 484 4.33 -6.78 -28.24
C ASN A 484 5.08 -5.58 -28.82
N ARG A 485 4.38 -4.66 -29.51
CA ARG A 485 5.01 -3.42 -30.00
C ARG A 485 5.48 -2.51 -28.88
N VAL A 486 4.72 -2.43 -27.79
CA VAL A 486 5.11 -1.64 -26.61
C VAL A 486 6.37 -2.23 -26.00
N ILE A 487 6.44 -3.56 -25.84
CA ILE A 487 7.64 -4.27 -25.36
C ILE A 487 8.84 -3.99 -26.26
N ASP A 488 8.68 -4.12 -27.57
CA ASP A 488 9.77 -3.86 -28.52
C ASP A 488 10.32 -2.45 -28.37
N ARG A 489 9.42 -1.45 -28.25
CA ARG A 489 9.81 -0.05 -28.05
C ARG A 489 10.55 0.15 -26.72
N LEU A 490 9.97 -0.34 -25.62
CA LEU A 490 10.53 -0.14 -24.28
C LEU A 490 11.85 -0.89 -24.09
N SER A 491 12.04 -2.03 -24.75
CA SER A 491 13.24 -2.84 -24.62
C SER A 491 14.52 -2.13 -25.03
N LEU A 492 14.42 -1.10 -25.88
CA LEU A 492 15.54 -0.29 -26.35
C LEU A 492 16.18 0.54 -25.24
N ALA A 493 15.45 0.84 -24.17
CA ALA A 493 15.94 1.62 -23.05
C ALA A 493 16.58 0.77 -21.94
N ILE A 494 16.55 -0.57 -22.01
CA ILE A 494 17.13 -1.43 -20.98
C ILE A 494 18.66 -1.48 -21.13
N PRO A 495 19.46 -0.92 -20.19
CA PRO A 495 20.90 -1.03 -20.25
C PRO A 495 21.36 -2.42 -19.81
N PRO A 496 22.34 -3.05 -20.48
CA PRO A 496 23.03 -4.20 -19.91
C PRO A 496 23.92 -3.75 -18.74
N SER A 497 24.15 -4.66 -17.79
CA SER A 497 24.96 -4.41 -16.59
C SER A 497 25.64 -5.70 -16.12
N ALA A 498 26.24 -5.68 -14.93
CA ALA A 498 26.91 -6.87 -14.39
C ALA A 498 25.93 -7.97 -13.96
N ASN A 499 24.71 -7.64 -13.52
CA ASN A 499 23.70 -8.63 -13.12
C ASN A 499 22.79 -9.05 -14.28
N LEU A 500 22.76 -8.30 -15.38
CA LEU A 500 21.86 -8.56 -16.50
C LEU A 500 22.50 -8.21 -17.84
N ASN A 501 23.00 -9.23 -18.54
CA ASN A 501 23.62 -9.06 -19.85
C ASN A 501 22.58 -9.08 -20.99
N SER A 502 22.99 -8.71 -22.21
CA SER A 502 22.09 -8.61 -23.36
C SER A 502 21.39 -9.92 -23.77
N GLU A 503 22.02 -11.09 -23.53
CA GLU A 503 21.39 -12.39 -23.81
C GLU A 503 20.28 -12.66 -22.80
N GLN A 504 20.52 -12.38 -21.52
CA GLN A 504 19.50 -12.50 -20.46
C GLN A 504 18.34 -11.53 -20.69
N ILE A 505 18.61 -10.28 -21.09
CA ILE A 505 17.56 -9.32 -21.44
C ILE A 505 16.66 -9.86 -22.57
N ALA A 506 17.27 -10.43 -23.62
CA ALA A 506 16.51 -11.00 -24.73
C ALA A 506 15.61 -12.17 -24.29
N LEU A 507 16.12 -13.04 -23.40
CA LEU A 507 15.36 -14.16 -22.83
C LEU A 507 14.21 -13.68 -21.94
N ASP A 508 14.45 -12.69 -21.08
CA ASP A 508 13.42 -12.07 -20.21
C ASP A 508 12.28 -11.48 -21.04
N ILE A 509 12.61 -10.74 -22.11
CA ILE A 509 11.63 -10.19 -23.05
C ILE A 509 10.85 -11.29 -23.76
N GLU A 510 11.53 -12.34 -24.24
CA GLU A 510 10.86 -13.45 -24.93
C GLU A 510 9.88 -14.16 -23.99
N GLN A 511 10.29 -14.41 -22.74
CA GLN A 511 9.44 -15.03 -21.73
C GLN A 511 8.22 -14.16 -21.42
N LEU A 512 8.39 -12.85 -21.28
CA LEU A 512 7.27 -11.92 -21.06
C LEU A 512 6.28 -11.95 -22.23
N LYS A 513 6.77 -11.95 -23.47
CA LYS A 513 5.90 -12.04 -24.66
C LYS A 513 5.12 -13.36 -24.70
N GLN A 514 5.74 -14.46 -24.27
CA GLN A 514 5.06 -15.75 -24.15
C GLN A 514 3.97 -15.71 -23.08
N ASN A 515 4.24 -15.13 -21.91
CA ASN A 515 3.26 -14.96 -20.83
C ASN A 515 2.05 -14.15 -21.31
N ILE A 516 2.29 -12.99 -21.93
CA ILE A 516 1.24 -12.12 -22.45
C ILE A 516 0.40 -12.81 -23.53
N SER A 517 1.07 -13.55 -24.42
CA SER A 517 0.38 -14.32 -25.46
C SER A 517 -0.50 -15.42 -24.87
N ALA A 518 -0.23 -15.90 -23.66
CA ALA A 518 -1.09 -16.86 -22.96
C ALA A 518 -2.23 -16.17 -22.19
N MET A 519 -2.00 -14.97 -21.65
CA MET A 519 -2.97 -14.23 -20.83
C MET A 519 -4.02 -13.46 -21.64
N LEU A 520 -3.66 -12.91 -22.80
CA LEU A 520 -4.52 -12.04 -23.62
C LEU A 520 -5.15 -12.75 -24.84
N ARG A 521 -5.14 -14.09 -24.85
CA ARG A 521 -5.83 -14.92 -25.84
C ARG A 521 -7.20 -15.32 -25.33
#